data_AF-A0A2V0P6Q7-F1
#
_entry.id   AF-A0A2V0P6Q7-F1
#
_cell.length_a   1.000
_cell.length_b   1.000
_cell.length_c   1.000
_cell.angle_alpha   90.00
_cell.angle_beta   90.00
_cell.angle_gamma   90.00
#
_symmetry.space_group_name_H-M   'P 1'
#
loop_
_entity.id
_entity.type
_entity.pdbx_description
1 polymer ?
#
loop_
_entity_poly.entity_id
_entity_poly.type
_entity_poly.pdbx_seq_one_letter_code
_entity_poly.pdbx_strand_id
1 'polypeptide(L)'
;MPAAEARPQPQPQPDSAAAPPGVVPESEPDLADRVQWTCRGACALRAIELLRRAPAPIVSDPLALAMAGRAALARFGALYDAWERDYGPGGHSYFAGRARVVDAMVSEAAAELARASEAAVQVVSIGAGMDTRPWRLSLPPGTAWFDVDQAPVLALKAKLLRGARAQLPAGSATGGGESSRSGDGGGGDDGGGSGSGGGGGSDGGGGYTGPFPLKCASYRQVVADLEEAGLAGSLAAAGFDASAPTVWVAEGVCYYLSLAANAALLRDAAACSPRGSRLIATHVPRCNLEANQTTKIDSPIARLFTVCVEDVLSAGLPEAAGWRGVARSEDFGDMVAARCGGARAYYPYGLEYSGGRKLPAIECVVTAERA
;
A
#
# COMPACT_ATOMS: atom_id res chain seq x y z
N MET A 1 12.88 71.61 -2.37
CA MET A 1 11.76 71.01 -1.62
C MET A 1 10.59 70.77 -2.58
N PRO A 2 10.51 69.60 -3.23
CA PRO A 2 9.26 69.11 -3.80
C PRO A 2 8.63 68.04 -2.89
N ALA A 3 7.29 68.03 -2.90
CA ALA A 3 6.42 67.30 -1.99
C ALA A 3 6.38 65.79 -2.28
N ALA A 4 6.26 64.99 -1.22
CA ALA A 4 6.09 63.54 -1.27
C ALA A 4 4.63 63.17 -1.57
N GLU A 5 4.42 62.30 -2.57
CA GLU A 5 3.12 61.69 -2.88
C GLU A 5 2.74 60.63 -1.82
N ALA A 6 1.49 60.70 -1.34
CA ALA A 6 0.94 59.79 -0.34
C ALA A 6 0.52 58.45 -0.96
N ARG A 7 0.92 57.33 -0.34
CA ARG A 7 0.46 55.97 -0.70
C ARG A 7 -1.03 55.78 -0.33
N PRO A 8 -1.83 55.08 -1.16
CA PRO A 8 -3.21 54.75 -0.81
C PRO A 8 -3.26 53.65 0.27
N GLN A 9 -4.21 53.80 1.21
CA GLN A 9 -4.47 52.81 2.28
C GLN A 9 -5.26 51.59 1.76
N PRO A 10 -5.03 50.39 2.31
CA PRO A 10 -5.75 49.18 1.91
C PRO A 10 -7.19 49.19 2.43
N GLN A 11 -8.14 48.77 1.59
CA GLN A 11 -9.53 48.59 1.96
C GLN A 11 -9.73 47.35 2.85
N PRO A 12 -10.69 47.37 3.79
CA PRO A 12 -10.97 46.23 4.67
C PRO A 12 -11.60 45.06 3.89
N GLN A 13 -11.13 43.84 4.15
CA GLN A 13 -11.71 42.62 3.60
C GLN A 13 -13.09 42.35 4.21
N PRO A 14 -14.05 41.79 3.44
CA PRO A 14 -15.36 41.44 3.98
C PRO A 14 -15.26 40.26 4.95
N ASP A 15 -15.99 40.38 6.05
CA ASP A 15 -16.02 39.45 7.18
C ASP A 15 -16.23 37.99 6.78
N SER A 16 -15.49 37.12 7.49
CA SER A 16 -15.69 35.67 7.55
C SER A 16 -17.15 35.36 7.87
N ALA A 17 -17.88 34.84 6.89
CA ALA A 17 -19.20 34.27 7.10
C ALA A 17 -19.06 33.06 8.03
N ALA A 18 -19.58 33.18 9.25
CA ALA A 18 -19.67 32.08 10.20
C ALA A 18 -20.46 30.90 9.59
N ALA A 19 -19.90 29.69 9.71
CA ALA A 19 -20.54 28.47 9.26
C ALA A 19 -21.90 28.26 9.95
N PRO A 20 -22.92 27.72 9.25
CA PRO A 20 -24.24 27.52 9.82
C PRO A 20 -24.21 26.55 11.02
N PRO A 21 -24.99 26.81 12.09
CA PRO A 21 -25.00 25.97 13.27
C PRO A 21 -25.69 24.64 12.97
N GLY A 22 -24.96 23.53 13.04
CA GLY A 22 -25.52 22.19 12.90
C GLY A 22 -24.59 21.11 12.34
N VAL A 23 -23.41 21.47 11.80
CA VAL A 23 -22.41 20.47 11.40
C VAL A 23 -21.52 20.20 12.61
N VAL A 24 -21.80 19.11 13.33
CA VAL A 24 -20.81 18.50 14.23
C VAL A 24 -19.61 18.15 13.34
N PRO A 25 -18.37 18.62 13.64
CA PRO A 25 -17.21 18.22 12.85
C PRO A 25 -17.14 16.69 12.85
N GLU A 26 -17.15 16.06 11.67
CA GLU A 26 -16.88 14.63 11.58
C GLU A 26 -15.54 14.39 12.28
N SER A 27 -15.56 13.61 13.36
CA SER A 27 -14.35 13.27 14.11
C SER A 27 -13.35 12.66 13.14
N GLU A 28 -12.13 13.17 13.16
CA GLU A 28 -11.04 12.70 12.33
C GLU A 28 -10.94 11.17 12.38
N PRO A 29 -11.06 10.43 11.25
CA PRO A 29 -11.07 8.98 11.27
C PRO A 29 -9.76 8.43 11.84
N ASP A 30 -9.84 7.28 12.51
CA ASP A 30 -8.69 6.60 13.13
C ASP A 30 -7.59 6.35 12.07
N LEU A 31 -6.33 6.31 12.48
CA LEU A 31 -5.20 6.00 11.61
C LEU A 31 -5.41 4.65 10.90
N ALA A 32 -5.97 3.66 11.60
CA ALA A 32 -6.33 2.39 11.01
C ALA A 32 -7.33 2.54 9.85
N ASP A 33 -8.34 3.41 10.00
CA ASP A 33 -9.30 3.70 8.93
C ASP A 33 -8.63 4.41 7.75
N ARG A 34 -7.66 5.31 8.00
CA ARG A 34 -6.91 6.02 6.94
C ARG A 34 -5.95 5.11 6.18
N VAL A 35 -5.25 4.22 6.88
CA VAL A 35 -4.36 3.22 6.26
C VAL A 35 -5.19 2.27 5.41
N GLN A 36 -6.26 1.70 5.98
CA GLN A 36 -7.19 0.85 5.24
C GLN A 36 -7.78 1.56 4.02
N TRP A 37 -8.09 2.86 4.13
CA TRP A 37 -8.60 3.66 3.03
C TRP A 37 -7.62 3.74 1.86
N THR A 38 -6.35 4.04 2.15
CA THR A 38 -5.30 4.18 1.13
C THR A 38 -5.02 2.85 0.44
N CYS A 39 -4.92 1.76 1.21
CA CYS A 39 -4.72 0.40 0.68
C CYS A 39 -5.86 -0.03 -0.26
N ARG A 40 -7.12 0.25 0.12
CA ARG A 40 -8.29 -0.08 -0.70
C ARG A 40 -8.39 0.78 -1.95
N GLY A 41 -7.94 2.04 -1.88
CA GLY A 41 -7.84 2.92 -3.04
C GLY A 41 -6.87 2.42 -4.10
N ALA A 42 -5.69 1.96 -3.68
CA ALA A 42 -4.72 1.34 -4.58
C ALA A 42 -5.31 0.10 -5.28
N CYS A 43 -6.04 -0.75 -4.55
CA CYS A 43 -6.78 -1.87 -5.14
C CYS A 43 -7.87 -1.39 -6.11
N ALA A 44 -8.65 -0.36 -5.75
CA ALA A 44 -9.72 0.16 -6.60
C ALA A 44 -9.18 0.58 -7.97
N LEU A 45 -8.06 1.30 -8.00
CA LEU A 45 -7.44 1.74 -9.26
C LEU A 45 -6.91 0.57 -10.11
N ARG A 46 -6.34 -0.48 -9.49
CA ARG A 46 -5.96 -1.70 -10.21
C ARG A 46 -7.18 -2.46 -10.74
N ALA A 47 -8.27 -2.51 -9.97
CA ALA A 47 -9.52 -3.16 -10.39
C ALA A 47 -10.18 -2.41 -11.55
N ILE A 48 -10.24 -1.08 -11.49
CA ILE A 48 -10.81 -0.24 -12.56
C ILE A 48 -9.97 -0.39 -13.84
N GLU A 49 -8.64 -0.34 -13.73
CA GLU A 49 -7.72 -0.62 -14.84
C GLU A 49 -8.02 -1.98 -15.49
N LEU A 50 -8.08 -3.05 -14.68
CA LEU A 50 -8.39 -4.40 -15.16
C LEU A 50 -9.71 -4.44 -15.94
N LEU A 51 -10.76 -3.83 -15.40
CA LEU A 51 -12.10 -3.87 -15.99
C LEU A 51 -12.21 -3.02 -17.27
N ARG A 52 -11.59 -1.84 -17.30
CA ARG A 52 -11.72 -0.89 -18.41
C ARG A 52 -10.75 -1.17 -19.57
N ARG A 53 -9.62 -1.82 -19.30
CA ARG A 53 -8.59 -2.12 -20.31
C ARG A 53 -8.56 -3.57 -20.77
N ALA A 54 -9.55 -4.37 -20.38
CA ALA A 54 -9.70 -5.71 -20.94
C ALA A 54 -9.78 -5.66 -22.48
N PRO A 55 -9.13 -6.59 -23.21
CA PRO A 55 -8.43 -7.78 -22.72
C PRO A 55 -6.95 -7.58 -22.34
N ALA A 56 -6.40 -6.37 -22.47
CA ALA A 56 -4.96 -6.09 -22.30
C ALA A 56 -4.66 -5.05 -21.20
N PRO A 57 -4.97 -5.35 -19.92
CA PRO A 57 -4.68 -4.45 -18.82
C PRO A 57 -3.18 -4.37 -18.51
N ILE A 58 -2.71 -3.25 -17.93
CA ILE A 58 -1.31 -3.13 -17.47
C ILE A 58 -0.98 -4.17 -16.39
N VAL A 59 -1.92 -4.37 -15.46
CA VAL A 59 -1.81 -5.36 -14.38
C VAL A 59 -3.08 -6.21 -14.33
N SER A 60 -2.89 -7.52 -14.23
CA SER A 60 -3.99 -8.46 -14.01
C SER A 60 -4.07 -8.79 -12.51
N ASP A 61 -4.98 -8.11 -11.81
CA ASP A 61 -5.24 -8.29 -10.38
C ASP A 61 -6.75 -8.52 -10.14
N PRO A 62 -7.25 -9.75 -10.34
CA PRO A 62 -8.68 -10.01 -10.24
C PRO A 62 -9.21 -9.99 -8.79
N LEU A 63 -8.32 -10.14 -7.79
CA LEU A 63 -8.69 -9.99 -6.38
C LEU A 63 -8.81 -8.52 -5.96
N ALA A 64 -8.21 -7.57 -6.70
CA ALA A 64 -8.28 -6.15 -6.38
C ALA A 64 -9.71 -5.64 -6.24
N LEU A 65 -10.66 -6.17 -7.02
CA LEU A 65 -12.06 -5.77 -6.96
C LEU A 65 -12.65 -6.05 -5.57
N ALA A 66 -12.44 -7.27 -5.08
CA ALA A 66 -12.90 -7.69 -3.75
C ALA A 66 -12.17 -6.94 -2.64
N MET A 67 -10.86 -6.72 -2.79
CA MET A 67 -10.05 -6.00 -1.82
C MET A 67 -10.44 -4.51 -1.73
N ALA A 68 -10.78 -3.89 -2.86
CA ALA A 68 -11.22 -2.49 -2.90
C ALA A 68 -12.57 -2.33 -2.20
N GLY A 69 -13.54 -3.20 -2.52
CA GLY A 69 -14.92 -3.07 -2.07
C GLY A 69 -15.63 -1.81 -2.63
N ARG A 70 -16.96 -1.77 -2.49
CA ARG A 70 -17.82 -0.83 -3.22
C ARG A 70 -17.51 0.66 -2.97
N ALA A 71 -17.29 1.05 -1.72
CA ALA A 71 -17.04 2.45 -1.36
C ALA A 71 -15.76 3.00 -2.01
N ALA A 72 -14.67 2.23 -1.98
CA ALA A 72 -13.43 2.64 -2.62
C ALA A 72 -13.58 2.67 -4.14
N LEU A 73 -14.23 1.66 -4.75
CA LEU A 73 -14.48 1.63 -6.20
C LEU A 73 -15.28 2.85 -6.67
N ALA A 74 -16.32 3.25 -5.93
CA ALA A 74 -17.13 4.41 -6.28
C ALA A 74 -16.31 5.71 -6.27
N ARG A 75 -15.58 5.98 -5.18
CA ARG A 75 -14.78 7.21 -5.06
C ARG A 75 -13.60 7.23 -6.03
N PHE A 76 -12.82 6.16 -6.06
CA PHE A 76 -11.64 6.09 -6.92
C PHE A 76 -12.01 5.95 -8.40
N GLY A 77 -13.21 5.46 -8.72
CA GLY A 77 -13.79 5.54 -10.06
C GLY A 77 -14.02 6.99 -10.50
N ALA A 78 -14.62 7.83 -9.64
CA ALA A 78 -14.79 9.24 -9.93
C ALA A 78 -13.44 9.99 -10.06
N LEU A 79 -12.45 9.65 -9.23
CA LEU A 79 -11.09 10.19 -9.36
C LEU A 79 -10.40 9.72 -10.65
N TYR A 80 -10.57 8.45 -11.02
CA TYR A 80 -10.06 7.90 -12.26
C TYR A 80 -10.61 8.68 -13.47
N ASP A 81 -11.94 8.90 -13.52
CA ASP A 81 -12.60 9.67 -14.58
C ASP A 81 -12.13 11.12 -14.61
N ALA A 82 -11.92 11.72 -13.43
CA ALA A 82 -11.39 13.07 -13.31
C ALA A 82 -9.96 13.16 -13.86
N TRP A 83 -9.07 12.26 -13.48
CA TRP A 83 -7.69 12.24 -13.96
C TRP A 83 -7.60 11.96 -15.45
N GLU A 84 -8.45 11.10 -15.99
CA GLU A 84 -8.50 10.85 -17.44
C GLU A 84 -8.95 12.09 -18.23
N ARG A 85 -9.88 12.88 -17.68
CA ARG A 85 -10.31 14.15 -18.27
C ARG A 85 -9.26 15.25 -18.14
N ASP A 86 -8.69 15.41 -16.96
CA ASP A 86 -7.85 16.58 -16.60
C ASP A 86 -6.41 16.41 -17.09
N TYR A 87 -5.92 15.16 -17.17
CA TYR A 87 -4.57 14.84 -17.59
C TYR A 87 -4.52 14.07 -18.92
N GLY A 88 -5.66 13.67 -19.47
CA GLY A 88 -5.76 12.92 -20.71
C GLY A 88 -5.63 11.40 -20.49
N PRO A 89 -5.64 10.63 -21.60
CA PRO A 89 -5.61 9.17 -21.55
C PRO A 89 -4.46 8.66 -20.67
N GLY A 90 -4.80 7.79 -19.71
CA GLY A 90 -3.82 7.20 -18.80
C GLY A 90 -3.48 7.99 -17.52
N GLY A 91 -4.19 9.09 -17.21
CA GLY A 91 -4.08 9.88 -15.95
C GLY A 91 -4.06 9.10 -14.65
N HIS A 92 -4.63 7.92 -14.68
CA HIS A 92 -4.83 7.03 -13.54
C HIS A 92 -3.81 5.88 -13.47
N SER A 93 -3.01 5.66 -14.52
CA SER A 93 -2.31 4.37 -14.70
C SER A 93 -1.13 4.17 -13.75
N TYR A 94 -0.75 5.18 -12.97
CA TYR A 94 0.37 5.10 -12.04
C TYR A 94 0.28 3.89 -11.10
N PHE A 95 -0.87 3.65 -10.46
CA PHE A 95 -1.00 2.54 -9.51
C PHE A 95 -0.93 1.17 -10.18
N ALA A 96 -1.43 1.06 -11.41
CA ALA A 96 -1.34 -0.16 -12.20
C ALA A 96 0.09 -0.41 -12.70
N GLY A 97 0.74 0.63 -13.23
CA GLY A 97 2.14 0.61 -13.61
C GLY A 97 3.06 0.28 -12.44
N ARG A 98 2.78 0.87 -11.27
CA ARG A 98 3.48 0.58 -10.01
C ARG A 98 3.46 -0.89 -9.66
N ALA A 99 2.26 -1.45 -9.59
CA ALA A 99 2.10 -2.87 -9.35
C ALA A 99 2.87 -3.68 -10.40
N ARG A 100 2.70 -3.41 -11.70
CA ARG A 100 3.33 -4.17 -12.79
C ARG A 100 4.86 -4.20 -12.74
N VAL A 101 5.50 -3.08 -12.39
CA VAL A 101 6.96 -3.00 -12.26
C VAL A 101 7.43 -3.72 -11.00
N VAL A 102 6.81 -3.47 -9.84
CA VAL A 102 7.18 -4.15 -8.59
C VAL A 102 6.95 -5.66 -8.71
N ASP A 103 5.88 -6.09 -9.38
CA ASP A 103 5.60 -7.51 -9.67
C ASP A 103 6.73 -8.18 -10.45
N ALA A 104 7.22 -7.49 -11.48
CA ALA A 104 8.34 -7.97 -12.29
C ALA A 104 9.59 -8.11 -11.42
N MET A 105 9.91 -7.06 -10.67
CA MET A 105 11.10 -7.03 -9.82
C MET A 105 11.05 -8.12 -8.73
N VAL A 106 9.91 -8.31 -8.08
CA VAL A 106 9.73 -9.37 -7.06
C VAL A 106 9.85 -10.75 -7.70
N SER A 107 9.20 -10.98 -8.85
CA SER A 107 9.24 -12.29 -9.53
C SER A 107 10.64 -12.62 -10.07
N GLU A 108 11.32 -11.63 -10.66
CA GLU A 108 12.69 -11.74 -11.17
C GLU A 108 13.66 -12.02 -10.02
N ALA A 109 13.62 -11.22 -8.95
CA ALA A 109 14.45 -11.39 -7.77
C ALA A 109 14.24 -12.77 -7.10
N ALA A 110 12.98 -13.18 -6.92
CA ALA A 110 12.66 -14.48 -6.34
C ALA A 110 13.19 -15.63 -7.21
N ALA A 111 13.02 -15.54 -8.53
CA ALA A 111 13.51 -16.55 -9.46
C ALA A 111 15.04 -16.62 -9.53
N GLU A 112 15.73 -15.48 -9.45
CA GLU A 112 17.20 -15.42 -9.36
C GLU A 112 17.70 -16.07 -8.07
N LEU A 113 17.12 -15.72 -6.93
CA LEU A 113 17.50 -16.29 -5.64
C LEU A 113 17.25 -17.80 -5.59
N ALA A 114 16.11 -18.27 -6.09
CA ALA A 114 15.79 -19.69 -6.14
C ALA A 114 16.80 -20.46 -7.00
N ARG A 115 17.20 -19.90 -8.16
CA ARG A 115 18.24 -20.51 -9.01
C ARG A 115 19.63 -20.51 -8.37
N ALA A 116 20.01 -19.43 -7.70
CA ALA A 116 21.34 -19.27 -7.12
C ALA A 116 21.54 -20.10 -5.84
N SER A 117 20.47 -20.35 -5.08
CA SER A 117 20.52 -21.08 -3.82
C SER A 117 20.12 -22.55 -3.92
N GLU A 118 19.50 -22.96 -5.03
CA GLU A 118 18.82 -24.26 -5.16
C GLU A 118 17.82 -24.54 -4.02
N ALA A 119 17.30 -23.47 -3.40
CA ALA A 119 16.46 -23.54 -2.22
C ALA A 119 15.14 -22.77 -2.40
N ALA A 120 14.18 -23.05 -1.51
CA ALA A 120 12.98 -22.25 -1.40
C ALA A 120 13.33 -20.82 -0.99
N VAL A 121 12.61 -19.85 -1.55
CA VAL A 121 12.79 -18.43 -1.27
C VAL A 121 11.66 -17.91 -0.40
N GLN A 122 11.92 -16.85 0.36
CA GLN A 122 10.91 -16.15 1.13
C GLN A 122 10.67 -14.77 0.52
N VAL A 123 9.42 -14.31 0.53
CA VAL A 123 9.06 -12.95 0.18
C VAL A 123 8.39 -12.30 1.38
N VAL A 124 8.87 -11.14 1.80
CA VAL A 124 8.30 -10.35 2.89
C VAL A 124 7.77 -9.04 2.32
N SER A 125 6.44 -8.86 2.37
CA SER A 125 5.75 -7.64 1.97
C SER A 125 5.52 -6.76 3.19
N ILE A 126 6.23 -5.63 3.25
CA ILE A 126 6.19 -4.64 4.34
C ILE A 126 5.12 -3.60 4.03
N GLY A 127 4.21 -3.37 4.98
CA GLY A 127 3.02 -2.55 4.73
C GLY A 127 2.12 -3.22 3.70
N ALA A 128 1.93 -4.53 3.86
CA ALA A 128 1.31 -5.39 2.85
C ALA A 128 -0.10 -4.97 2.45
N GLY A 129 -0.81 -4.24 3.31
CA GLY A 129 -2.12 -3.67 3.05
C GLY A 129 -3.07 -4.69 2.42
N MET A 130 -3.60 -4.32 1.26
CA MET A 130 -4.49 -5.16 0.46
C MET A 130 -3.77 -5.81 -0.74
N ASP A 131 -2.47 -6.07 -0.64
CA ASP A 131 -1.68 -6.73 -1.68
C ASP A 131 -2.19 -8.16 -1.95
N THR A 132 -2.33 -8.51 -3.23
CA THR A 132 -2.87 -9.78 -3.73
C THR A 132 -1.82 -10.60 -4.48
N ARG A 133 -0.54 -10.17 -4.51
CA ARG A 133 0.58 -10.88 -5.13
C ARG A 133 0.65 -12.38 -4.82
N PRO A 134 0.39 -12.87 -3.59
CA PRO A 134 0.39 -14.31 -3.29
C PRO A 134 -0.55 -15.16 -4.16
N TRP A 135 -1.57 -14.54 -4.78
CA TRP A 135 -2.57 -15.23 -5.61
C TRP A 135 -2.43 -14.95 -7.11
N ARG A 136 -1.57 -14.01 -7.51
CA ARG A 136 -1.46 -13.59 -8.92
C ARG A 136 -0.05 -13.62 -9.51
N LEU A 137 0.99 -13.64 -8.70
CA LEU A 137 2.36 -13.78 -9.21
C LEU A 137 2.70 -15.24 -9.54
N SER A 138 3.52 -15.41 -10.57
CA SER A 138 4.20 -16.67 -10.85
C SER A 138 5.48 -16.72 -10.01
N LEU A 139 5.48 -17.56 -8.98
CA LEU A 139 6.57 -17.64 -8.00
C LEU A 139 7.32 -18.98 -8.13
N PRO A 140 8.61 -19.04 -7.78
CA PRO A 140 9.34 -20.31 -7.70
C PRO A 140 8.64 -21.32 -6.78
N PRO A 141 8.70 -22.63 -7.09
CA PRO A 141 8.17 -23.67 -6.21
C PRO A 141 8.76 -23.55 -4.80
N GLY A 142 7.93 -23.80 -3.78
CA GLY A 142 8.36 -23.69 -2.38
C GLY A 142 8.38 -22.27 -1.81
N THR A 143 8.10 -21.23 -2.60
CA THR A 143 8.10 -19.84 -2.10
C THR A 143 7.19 -19.67 -0.89
N ALA A 144 7.72 -19.12 0.21
CA ALA A 144 6.96 -18.69 1.37
C ALA A 144 6.69 -17.19 1.30
N TRP A 145 5.46 -16.76 1.60
CA TRP A 145 5.06 -15.36 1.58
C TRP A 145 4.63 -14.88 2.96
N PHE A 146 5.17 -13.73 3.38
CA PHE A 146 4.85 -13.06 4.63
C PHE A 146 4.29 -11.68 4.35
N ASP A 147 3.06 -11.43 4.77
CA ASP A 147 2.49 -10.09 4.80
C ASP A 147 2.70 -9.48 6.18
N VAL A 148 3.39 -8.34 6.25
CA VAL A 148 3.65 -7.60 7.49
C VAL A 148 2.83 -6.32 7.47
N ASP A 149 1.97 -6.14 8.46
CA ASP A 149 1.17 -4.91 8.63
C ASP A 149 0.56 -4.82 10.04
N GLN A 150 -0.16 -3.73 10.29
CA GLN A 150 -0.94 -3.49 11.49
C GLN A 150 -2.09 -4.50 11.63
N ALA A 151 -2.41 -4.89 12.87
CA ALA A 151 -3.43 -5.90 13.15
C ALA A 151 -4.81 -5.60 12.51
N PRO A 152 -5.35 -4.36 12.57
CA PRO A 152 -6.64 -4.05 11.94
C PRO A 152 -6.63 -4.22 10.42
N VAL A 153 -5.51 -3.91 9.76
CA VAL A 153 -5.34 -4.03 8.31
C VAL A 153 -5.34 -5.51 7.90
N LEU A 154 -4.56 -6.34 8.58
CA LEU A 154 -4.49 -7.78 8.32
C LEU A 154 -5.83 -8.48 8.60
N ALA A 155 -6.53 -8.09 9.66
CA ALA A 155 -7.87 -8.59 9.98
C ALA A 155 -8.88 -8.28 8.86
N LEU A 156 -8.88 -7.04 8.34
CA LEU A 156 -9.73 -6.67 7.21
C LEU A 156 -9.34 -7.44 5.94
N LYS A 157 -8.05 -7.54 5.62
CA LYS A 157 -7.56 -8.32 4.47
C LYS A 157 -8.04 -9.76 4.54
N ALA A 158 -7.90 -10.41 5.69
CA ALA A 158 -8.33 -11.79 5.90
C ALA A 158 -9.85 -11.94 5.71
N LYS A 159 -10.66 -11.00 6.20
CA LYS A 159 -12.11 -10.97 5.97
C LYS A 159 -12.45 -10.87 4.48
N LEU A 160 -11.78 -9.97 3.75
CA LEU A 160 -12.01 -9.76 2.32
C LEU A 160 -11.57 -10.97 1.48
N LEU A 161 -10.42 -11.57 1.79
CA LEU A 161 -9.94 -12.78 1.11
C LEU A 161 -10.91 -13.96 1.28
N ARG A 162 -11.43 -14.17 2.50
CA ARG A 162 -12.47 -15.18 2.75
C ARG A 162 -13.75 -14.91 1.97
N GLY A 163 -14.23 -13.66 1.98
CA GLY A 163 -15.40 -13.25 1.21
C GLY A 163 -15.23 -13.45 -0.31
N ALA A 164 -14.03 -13.22 -0.82
CA ALA A 164 -13.65 -13.43 -2.21
C ALA A 164 -13.41 -14.91 -2.57
N ARG A 165 -13.45 -15.82 -1.59
CA ARG A 165 -13.10 -17.25 -1.72
C ARG A 165 -11.67 -17.46 -2.25
N ALA A 166 -10.73 -16.62 -1.81
CA ALA A 166 -9.32 -16.88 -2.04
C ALA A 166 -8.86 -18.11 -1.25
N GLN A 167 -8.04 -18.96 -1.85
CA GLN A 167 -7.45 -20.10 -1.17
C GLN A 167 -6.46 -19.58 -0.11
N LEU A 168 -6.69 -19.99 1.14
CA LEU A 168 -5.78 -19.72 2.25
C LEU A 168 -5.06 -21.03 2.63
N PRO A 169 -3.85 -20.97 3.20
CA PRO A 169 -3.17 -22.16 3.71
C PRO A 169 -4.01 -22.86 4.77
N ALA A 170 -3.93 -24.19 4.80
CA ALA A 170 -4.52 -25.00 5.86
C ALA A 170 -3.89 -24.61 7.21
N GLY A 171 -4.72 -24.23 8.19
CA GLY A 171 -4.28 -23.83 9.54
C GLY A 171 -4.49 -22.35 9.91
N SER A 172 -5.03 -21.51 9.03
CA SER A 172 -5.32 -20.09 9.30
C SER A 172 -6.59 -19.81 10.12
N ALA A 173 -7.17 -20.83 10.78
CA ALA A 173 -8.28 -20.62 11.70
C ALA A 173 -7.74 -19.95 12.98
N THR A 174 -8.13 -18.70 13.18
CA THR A 174 -7.87 -17.93 14.41
C THR A 174 -8.33 -18.73 15.63
N GLY A 175 -7.39 -19.18 16.45
CA GLY A 175 -7.66 -19.77 17.76
C GLY A 175 -8.14 -18.71 18.74
N GLY A 176 -9.46 -18.49 18.79
CA GLY A 176 -10.13 -17.85 19.92
C GLY A 176 -10.62 -18.92 20.88
N GLY A 177 -9.74 -19.40 21.77
CA GLY A 177 -10.12 -20.25 22.88
C GLY A 177 -10.70 -19.39 24.00
N GLU A 178 -12.01 -19.18 24.02
CA GLU A 178 -12.68 -18.76 25.24
C GLU A 178 -12.64 -19.93 26.23
N SER A 179 -11.87 -19.74 27.31
CA SER A 179 -11.89 -20.62 28.46
C SER A 179 -13.29 -20.57 29.09
N SER A 180 -14.05 -21.63 28.91
CA SER A 180 -15.29 -21.88 29.63
C SER A 180 -14.99 -21.97 31.13
N ARG A 181 -15.38 -20.94 31.88
CA ARG A 181 -15.61 -21.07 33.32
C ARG A 181 -17.09 -21.37 33.52
N SER A 182 -17.34 -22.62 33.92
CA SER A 182 -18.60 -23.10 34.43
C SER A 182 -19.06 -22.28 35.63
N GLY A 183 -20.20 -21.62 35.49
CA GLY A 183 -20.98 -21.04 36.56
C GLY A 183 -22.41 -21.54 36.41
N ASP A 184 -22.72 -22.60 37.16
CA ASP A 184 -24.05 -23.17 37.35
C ASP A 184 -24.86 -22.28 38.32
N GLY A 185 -26.16 -22.10 38.07
CA GLY A 185 -27.04 -21.25 38.89
C GLY A 185 -28.27 -20.75 38.14
N GLY A 186 -29.34 -21.54 38.19
CA GLY A 186 -30.54 -21.40 37.35
C GLY A 186 -31.67 -20.48 37.84
N GLY A 187 -32.72 -20.44 37.00
CA GLY A 187 -34.12 -20.25 37.41
C GLY A 187 -34.82 -18.99 36.90
N GLY A 188 -35.85 -19.18 36.07
CA GLY A 188 -37.11 -18.41 36.16
C GLY A 188 -37.52 -17.52 34.98
N ASP A 189 -38.35 -18.10 34.12
CA ASP A 189 -39.62 -17.60 33.54
C ASP A 189 -39.72 -16.30 32.71
N ASP A 190 -40.10 -16.54 31.44
CA ASP A 190 -41.28 -16.06 30.70
C ASP A 190 -41.69 -14.57 30.70
N GLY A 191 -41.69 -13.99 29.50
CA GLY A 191 -42.45 -12.78 29.17
C GLY A 191 -42.21 -12.31 27.73
N GLY A 192 -43.11 -12.67 26.82
CA GLY A 192 -43.03 -12.32 25.39
C GLY A 192 -43.29 -10.84 25.08
N GLY A 193 -42.83 -10.40 23.90
CA GLY A 193 -43.13 -9.06 23.38
C GLY A 193 -42.37 -8.66 22.11
N SER A 194 -42.94 -9.03 20.96
CA SER A 194 -43.01 -8.26 19.71
C SER A 194 -41.82 -7.39 19.25
N GLY A 195 -41.16 -7.84 18.16
CA GLY A 195 -41.14 -7.13 16.88
C GLY A 195 -40.41 -5.79 16.76
N SER A 196 -39.24 -5.81 16.10
CA SER A 196 -38.95 -4.90 14.98
C SER A 196 -37.76 -5.44 14.19
N GLY A 197 -38.02 -5.91 12.97
CA GLY A 197 -36.99 -6.34 12.03
C GLY A 197 -36.17 -5.16 11.53
N GLY A 198 -34.93 -5.05 12.00
CA GLY A 198 -33.89 -4.21 11.41
C GLY A 198 -33.13 -5.03 10.38
N GLY A 199 -33.30 -4.69 9.10
CA GLY A 199 -32.73 -5.40 7.97
C GLY A 199 -31.21 -5.50 8.04
N GLY A 200 -30.72 -6.71 8.29
CA GLY A 200 -29.35 -7.09 8.00
C GLY A 200 -29.16 -7.05 6.49
N GLY A 201 -28.54 -5.98 5.98
CA GLY A 201 -28.08 -5.88 4.61
C GLY A 201 -27.09 -7.00 4.32
N SER A 202 -27.58 -8.08 3.72
CA SER A 202 -26.77 -9.14 3.14
C SER A 202 -26.00 -8.57 1.95
N ASP A 203 -24.75 -8.18 2.19
CA ASP A 203 -23.81 -7.81 1.13
C ASP A 203 -23.31 -9.06 0.40
N GLY A 204 -24.18 -9.60 -0.46
CA GLY A 204 -23.87 -10.69 -1.37
C GLY A 204 -24.11 -10.30 -2.83
N GLY A 205 -23.02 -10.31 -3.62
CA GLY A 205 -23.07 -10.72 -5.03
C GLY A 205 -22.80 -9.65 -6.10
N GLY A 206 -21.81 -9.92 -6.95
CA GLY A 206 -21.81 -9.44 -8.33
C GLY A 206 -20.49 -8.90 -8.89
N GLY A 207 -19.46 -9.75 -9.04
CA GLY A 207 -18.28 -9.44 -9.86
C GLY A 207 -17.05 -10.26 -9.49
N TYR A 208 -16.70 -11.25 -10.30
CA TYR A 208 -15.52 -12.14 -10.18
C TYR A 208 -15.34 -12.86 -8.82
N THR A 209 -16.13 -13.89 -8.57
CA THR A 209 -15.90 -14.83 -7.44
C THR A 209 -15.29 -16.12 -7.97
N GLY A 210 -13.96 -16.21 -8.03
CA GLY A 210 -13.29 -17.51 -8.23
C GLY A 210 -13.34 -18.36 -6.96
N PRO A 211 -12.75 -19.56 -6.96
CA PRO A 211 -11.63 -19.81 -6.08
C PRO A 211 -10.39 -19.13 -6.65
N PHE A 212 -9.75 -18.24 -5.90
CA PHE A 212 -8.45 -17.68 -6.29
C PHE A 212 -7.34 -18.56 -5.70
N PRO A 213 -6.65 -19.39 -6.50
CA PRO A 213 -5.67 -20.33 -5.98
C PRO A 213 -4.45 -19.58 -5.44
N LEU A 214 -3.91 -20.07 -4.32
CA LEU A 214 -2.66 -19.56 -3.77
C LEU A 214 -1.51 -19.99 -4.69
N LYS A 215 -0.63 -19.05 -5.04
CA LYS A 215 0.50 -19.29 -5.97
C LYS A 215 1.83 -19.51 -5.25
N CYS A 216 1.91 -19.18 -3.96
CA CYS A 216 3.02 -19.54 -3.08
C CYS A 216 2.73 -20.84 -2.31
N ALA A 217 3.78 -21.49 -1.80
CA ALA A 217 3.66 -22.73 -1.03
C ALA A 217 3.10 -22.48 0.38
N SER A 218 3.38 -21.30 0.95
CA SER A 218 2.81 -20.87 2.22
C SER A 218 2.57 -19.37 2.25
N TYR A 219 1.58 -18.94 3.04
CA TYR A 219 1.20 -17.55 3.25
C TYR A 219 0.97 -17.30 4.74
N ARG A 220 1.62 -16.28 5.30
CA ARG A 220 1.47 -15.91 6.71
C ARG A 220 1.28 -14.41 6.85
N GLN A 221 0.39 -14.03 7.75
CA GLN A 221 0.18 -12.66 8.19
C GLN A 221 0.98 -12.44 9.48
N VAL A 222 1.74 -11.36 9.54
CA VAL A 222 2.64 -11.01 10.64
C VAL A 222 2.25 -9.63 11.14
N VAL A 223 1.70 -9.58 12.35
CA VAL A 223 1.33 -8.31 12.99
C VAL A 223 2.61 -7.60 13.44
N ALA A 224 2.80 -6.36 12.97
CA ALA A 224 3.86 -5.48 13.45
C ALA A 224 3.44 -4.02 13.30
N ASP A 225 3.84 -3.19 14.26
CA ASP A 225 3.91 -1.75 14.05
C ASP A 225 5.24 -1.42 13.38
N LEU A 226 5.17 -0.81 12.19
CA LEU A 226 6.36 -0.49 11.40
C LEU A 226 7.09 0.77 11.90
N GLU A 227 6.49 1.54 12.81
CA GLU A 227 7.20 2.62 13.54
C GLU A 227 8.05 2.09 14.68
N GLU A 228 7.83 0.84 15.10
CA GLU A 228 8.58 0.19 16.18
C GLU A 228 9.65 -0.78 15.63
N ALA A 229 10.73 -0.94 16.37
CA ALA A 229 11.74 -1.96 16.09
C ALA A 229 11.27 -3.35 16.56
N GLY A 230 11.87 -4.42 16.02
CA GLY A 230 11.59 -5.79 16.46
C GLY A 230 10.92 -6.67 15.40
N LEU A 231 10.89 -6.22 14.14
CA LEU A 231 10.29 -6.95 13.03
C LEU A 231 10.86 -8.37 12.87
N ALA A 232 12.18 -8.51 13.07
CA ALA A 232 12.85 -9.81 12.98
C ALA A 232 12.28 -10.83 14.00
N GLY A 233 11.93 -10.38 15.21
CA GLY A 233 11.29 -11.21 16.23
C GLY A 233 9.89 -11.66 15.83
N SER A 234 9.07 -10.73 15.33
CA SER A 234 7.71 -11.03 14.84
C SER A 234 7.73 -12.02 13.67
N LEU A 235 8.67 -11.85 12.74
CA LEU A 235 8.87 -12.79 11.62
C LEU A 235 9.28 -14.17 12.11
N ALA A 236 10.26 -14.26 13.02
CA ALA A 236 10.71 -15.53 13.58
C ALA A 236 9.56 -16.27 14.31
N ALA A 237 8.74 -15.54 15.08
CA ALA A 237 7.56 -16.09 15.74
C ALA A 237 6.51 -16.60 14.72
N ALA A 238 6.42 -15.95 13.56
CA ALA A 238 5.62 -16.40 12.43
C ALA A 238 6.34 -17.49 11.60
N GLY A 239 7.46 -18.05 12.06
CA GLY A 239 8.20 -19.14 11.42
C GLY A 239 8.90 -18.77 10.11
N PHE A 240 9.35 -17.52 10.01
CA PHE A 240 10.33 -17.07 9.01
C PHE A 240 11.69 -17.74 9.27
N ASP A 241 12.32 -18.23 8.20
CA ASP A 241 13.66 -18.83 8.27
C ASP A 241 14.73 -17.79 7.88
N ALA A 242 15.52 -17.33 8.86
CA ALA A 242 16.59 -16.35 8.65
C ALA A 242 17.79 -16.90 7.85
N SER A 243 17.83 -18.20 7.57
CA SER A 243 18.84 -18.81 6.69
C SER A 243 18.40 -18.88 5.22
N ALA A 244 17.10 -18.69 4.94
CA ALA A 244 16.56 -18.77 3.60
C ALA A 244 16.72 -17.45 2.82
N PRO A 245 17.08 -17.49 1.52
CA PRO A 245 17.17 -16.29 0.69
C PRO A 245 15.84 -15.54 0.65
N THR A 246 15.89 -14.24 0.90
CA THR A 246 14.68 -13.43 1.08
C THR A 246 14.61 -12.26 0.10
N VAL A 247 13.42 -12.02 -0.45
CA VAL A 247 13.06 -10.79 -1.16
C VAL A 247 12.19 -9.93 -0.25
N TRP A 248 12.69 -8.76 0.11
CA TRP A 248 11.96 -7.75 0.88
C TRP A 248 11.33 -6.76 -0.08
N VAL A 249 10.01 -6.56 0.02
CA VAL A 249 9.29 -5.56 -0.75
C VAL A 249 8.59 -4.58 0.19
N ALA A 250 8.90 -3.30 0.04
CA ALA A 250 8.27 -2.19 0.77
C ALA A 250 7.66 -1.22 -0.26
N GLU A 251 6.49 -1.60 -0.79
CA GLU A 251 5.77 -0.79 -1.78
C GLU A 251 4.79 0.15 -1.10
N GLY A 252 4.93 1.45 -1.38
CA GLY A 252 4.03 2.49 -0.93
C GLY A 252 3.96 2.67 0.58
N VAL A 253 5.03 2.36 1.32
CA VAL A 253 5.04 2.42 2.80
C VAL A 253 6.14 3.33 3.35
N CYS A 254 7.35 3.34 2.77
CA CYS A 254 8.52 3.93 3.44
C CYS A 254 8.44 5.45 3.68
N TYR A 255 7.68 6.18 2.86
CA TYR A 255 7.47 7.62 3.02
C TYR A 255 6.43 7.99 4.07
N TYR A 256 5.68 7.01 4.59
CA TYR A 256 4.81 7.18 5.75
C TYR A 256 5.53 6.99 7.07
N LEU A 257 6.64 6.25 7.04
CA LEU A 257 7.42 5.92 8.23
C LEU A 257 8.39 7.04 8.57
N SER A 258 8.62 7.26 9.86
CA SER A 258 9.72 8.11 10.32
C SER A 258 11.09 7.65 9.78
N LEU A 259 12.07 8.54 9.77
CA LEU A 259 13.43 8.19 9.32
C LEU A 259 14.05 7.12 10.24
N ALA A 260 13.74 7.18 11.53
CA ALA A 260 14.17 6.18 12.50
C ALA A 260 13.52 4.81 12.25
N ALA A 261 12.23 4.77 11.91
CA ALA A 261 11.54 3.55 11.51
C ALA A 261 12.11 2.95 10.21
N ASN A 262 12.40 3.77 9.20
CA ASN A 262 13.11 3.31 7.99
C ASN A 262 14.47 2.67 8.35
N ALA A 263 15.24 3.28 9.25
CA ALA A 263 16.53 2.75 9.70
C ALA A 263 16.38 1.43 10.49
N ALA A 264 15.35 1.32 11.33
CA ALA A 264 15.04 0.10 12.08
C ALA A 264 14.63 -1.04 11.14
N LEU A 265 13.72 -0.76 10.20
CA LEU A 265 13.27 -1.71 9.17
C LEU A 265 14.45 -2.28 8.37
N LEU A 266 15.32 -1.41 7.84
CA LEU A 266 16.48 -1.83 7.05
C LEU A 266 17.44 -2.71 7.86
N ARG A 267 17.63 -2.40 9.14
CA ARG A 267 18.50 -3.13 10.05
C ARG A 267 17.92 -4.49 10.43
N ASP A 268 16.65 -4.55 10.79
CA ASP A 268 15.97 -5.80 11.15
C ASP A 268 15.92 -6.74 9.94
N ALA A 269 15.58 -6.22 8.76
CA ALA A 269 15.60 -6.97 7.51
C ALA A 269 17.00 -7.51 7.19
N ALA A 270 18.05 -6.70 7.36
CA ALA A 270 19.42 -7.14 7.12
C ALA A 270 19.91 -8.18 8.15
N ALA A 271 19.49 -8.05 9.41
CA ALA A 271 19.89 -8.94 10.50
C ALA A 271 19.37 -10.37 10.33
N CYS A 272 18.22 -10.54 9.67
CA CYS A 272 17.62 -11.85 9.38
C CYS A 272 17.69 -12.25 7.90
N SER A 273 18.60 -11.66 7.13
CA SER A 273 18.80 -12.00 5.72
C SER A 273 20.16 -12.64 5.48
N PRO A 274 20.25 -13.80 4.81
CA PRO A 274 21.52 -14.30 4.31
C PRO A 274 22.03 -13.43 3.16
N ARG A 275 23.33 -13.53 2.89
CA ARG A 275 23.99 -12.86 1.76
C ARG A 275 23.23 -13.14 0.46
N GLY A 276 23.09 -12.10 -0.37
CA GLY A 276 22.38 -12.18 -1.65
C GLY A 276 20.90 -11.85 -1.56
N SER A 277 20.27 -11.86 -0.38
CA SER A 277 18.87 -11.41 -0.22
C SER A 277 18.64 -10.02 -0.82
N ARG A 278 17.43 -9.75 -1.33
CA ARG A 278 17.12 -8.56 -2.13
C ARG A 278 16.19 -7.62 -1.37
N LEU A 279 16.41 -6.32 -1.52
CA LEU A 279 15.52 -5.26 -1.06
C LEU A 279 14.95 -4.52 -2.27
N ILE A 280 13.64 -4.30 -2.29
CA ILE A 280 12.90 -3.50 -3.26
C ILE A 280 11.99 -2.56 -2.47
N ALA A 281 12.30 -1.28 -2.42
CA ALA A 281 11.50 -0.29 -1.69
C ALA A 281 11.10 0.84 -2.63
N THR A 282 9.86 1.31 -2.55
CA THR A 282 9.44 2.51 -3.28
C THR A 282 9.49 3.72 -2.35
N HIS A 283 10.03 4.83 -2.85
CA HIS A 283 10.07 6.10 -2.13
C HIS A 283 9.64 7.26 -3.02
N VAL A 284 9.22 8.36 -2.41
CA VAL A 284 9.00 9.62 -3.10
C VAL A 284 10.27 10.47 -3.12
N PRO A 285 10.58 11.15 -4.23
CA PRO A 285 11.61 12.20 -4.26
C PRO A 285 11.23 13.40 -3.38
N ARG A 286 12.22 14.15 -2.90
CA ARG A 286 12.01 15.34 -2.06
C ARG A 286 11.05 16.36 -2.66
N CYS A 287 11.20 16.67 -3.93
CA CYS A 287 10.29 17.59 -4.63
C CYS A 287 8.83 17.13 -4.56
N ASN A 288 8.58 15.83 -4.54
CA ASN A 288 7.24 15.25 -4.40
C ASN A 288 6.73 15.28 -2.96
N LEU A 289 7.62 15.09 -1.98
CA LEU A 289 7.30 15.30 -0.57
C LEU A 289 6.89 16.76 -0.33
N GLU A 290 7.71 17.72 -0.76
CA GLU A 290 7.48 19.17 -0.62
C GLU A 290 6.21 19.61 -1.36
N ALA A 291 5.99 19.10 -2.59
CA ALA A 291 4.77 19.37 -3.34
C ALA A 291 3.52 18.84 -2.61
N ASN A 292 3.56 17.63 -2.05
CA ASN A 292 2.42 17.11 -1.28
C ASN A 292 2.13 17.97 -0.05
N GLN A 293 3.15 18.43 0.67
CA GLN A 293 3.00 19.26 1.87
C GLN A 293 2.46 20.67 1.55
N THR A 294 2.78 21.21 0.37
CA THR A 294 2.41 22.58 -0.03
C THR A 294 1.09 22.68 -0.79
N THR A 295 0.70 21.65 -1.56
CA THR A 295 -0.50 21.69 -2.43
C THR A 295 -1.76 21.12 -1.78
N LYS A 296 -1.61 20.40 -0.67
CA LYS A 296 -2.71 19.71 0.02
C LYS A 296 -2.77 20.09 1.51
N ILE A 297 -2.53 21.36 1.82
CA ILE A 297 -2.42 21.91 3.19
C ILE A 297 -3.62 21.52 4.08
N ASP A 298 -4.82 21.41 3.49
CA ASP A 298 -6.06 21.06 4.19
C ASP A 298 -6.42 19.56 4.12
N SER A 299 -5.59 18.71 3.50
CA SER A 299 -5.81 17.27 3.45
C SER A 299 -5.03 16.57 4.56
N PRO A 300 -5.70 15.83 5.46
CA PRO A 300 -5.01 15.02 6.47
C PRO A 300 -4.04 13.98 5.86
N ILE A 301 -4.21 13.60 4.59
CA ILE A 301 -3.33 12.68 3.86
C ILE A 301 -1.98 13.34 3.50
N ALA A 302 -1.96 14.66 3.29
CA ALA A 302 -0.75 15.38 2.88
C ALA A 302 0.34 15.40 3.94
N ARG A 303 -0.06 15.36 5.22
CA ARG A 303 0.84 15.32 6.37
C ARG A 303 1.35 13.91 6.68
N LEU A 304 0.86 12.90 5.98
CA LEU A 304 1.27 11.51 6.22
C LEU A 304 2.63 11.21 5.59
N PHE A 305 3.08 11.99 4.60
CA PHE A 305 4.40 11.79 4.02
C PHE A 305 5.41 12.57 4.87
N THR A 306 6.35 11.85 5.48
CA THR A 306 7.28 12.40 6.48
C THR A 306 8.74 12.29 6.04
N VAL A 307 9.04 11.38 5.11
CA VAL A 307 10.40 11.06 4.66
C VAL A 307 10.46 10.91 3.14
N CYS A 308 11.50 11.46 2.51
CA CYS A 308 11.80 11.23 1.09
C CYS A 308 13.00 10.31 0.90
N VAL A 309 13.19 9.80 -0.33
CA VAL A 309 14.30 8.91 -0.67
C VAL A 309 15.66 9.53 -0.36
N GLU A 310 15.82 10.83 -0.60
CA GLU A 310 17.09 11.50 -0.38
C GLU A 310 17.45 11.55 1.10
N ASP A 311 16.50 11.66 2.03
CA ASP A 311 16.80 11.63 3.46
C ASP A 311 17.37 10.27 3.88
N VAL A 312 16.78 9.18 3.37
CA VAL A 312 17.23 7.81 3.61
C VAL A 312 18.62 7.55 3.02
N LEU A 313 18.85 7.96 1.77
CA LEU A 313 20.12 7.70 1.09
C LEU A 313 21.24 8.62 1.59
N SER A 314 20.97 9.91 1.85
CA SER A 314 21.99 10.83 2.37
C SER A 314 22.41 10.50 3.81
N ALA A 315 21.53 9.87 4.60
CA ALA A 315 21.88 9.31 5.90
C ALA A 315 22.64 7.97 5.81
N GLY A 316 22.81 7.40 4.61
CA GLY A 316 23.50 6.12 4.39
C GLY A 316 22.82 4.94 5.08
N LEU A 317 21.49 4.99 5.27
CA LEU A 317 20.78 3.99 6.07
C LEU A 317 20.91 2.57 5.52
N PRO A 318 20.77 2.31 4.20
CA PRO A 318 20.92 0.96 3.68
C PRO A 318 22.34 0.41 3.88
N GLU A 319 23.38 1.19 3.55
CA GLU A 319 24.77 0.79 3.70
C GLU A 319 25.14 0.54 5.17
N ALA A 320 24.69 1.41 6.08
CA ALA A 320 24.90 1.24 7.52
C ALA A 320 24.24 -0.02 8.07
N ALA A 321 23.13 -0.47 7.47
CA ALA A 321 22.47 -1.73 7.82
C ALA A 321 23.10 -2.96 7.14
N GLY A 322 24.10 -2.80 6.26
CA GLY A 322 24.76 -3.91 5.57
C GLY A 322 24.11 -4.31 4.24
N TRP A 323 23.36 -3.41 3.62
CA TRP A 323 22.93 -3.50 2.23
C TRP A 323 23.99 -2.90 1.30
N ARG A 324 24.24 -3.54 0.15
CA ARG A 324 25.19 -3.10 -0.88
C ARG A 324 24.51 -2.93 -2.23
N GLY A 325 25.21 -2.31 -3.16
CA GLY A 325 24.69 -2.12 -4.53
C GLY A 325 23.40 -1.30 -4.55
N VAL A 326 23.31 -0.33 -3.64
CA VAL A 326 22.14 0.53 -3.49
C VAL A 326 21.97 1.32 -4.79
N ALA A 327 20.86 1.08 -5.48
CA ALA A 327 20.52 1.74 -6.72
C ALA A 327 19.16 2.39 -6.58
N ARG A 328 19.05 3.63 -7.08
CA ARG A 328 17.80 4.39 -7.17
C ARG A 328 17.43 4.53 -8.64
N SER A 329 16.19 4.21 -8.99
CA SER A 329 15.66 4.50 -10.32
C SER A 329 15.45 6.00 -10.52
N GLU A 330 15.58 6.48 -11.75
CA GLU A 330 15.30 7.88 -12.09
C GLU A 330 13.80 8.19 -11.95
N ASP A 331 12.94 7.47 -12.70
CA ASP A 331 11.48 7.65 -12.68
C ASP A 331 10.72 6.34 -12.88
N PHE A 332 9.63 6.18 -12.12
CA PHE A 332 8.77 5.01 -12.20
C PHE A 332 8.03 4.92 -13.55
N GLY A 333 7.58 6.05 -14.10
CA GLY A 333 6.88 6.11 -15.39
C GLY A 333 7.76 5.63 -16.54
N ASP A 334 9.04 6.00 -16.56
CA ASP A 334 10.00 5.52 -17.55
C ASP A 334 10.20 3.99 -17.45
N MET A 335 10.27 3.45 -16.23
CA MET A 335 10.35 1.99 -16.01
C MET A 335 9.11 1.26 -16.51
N VAL A 336 7.91 1.83 -16.31
CA VAL A 336 6.65 1.28 -16.83
C VAL A 336 6.66 1.32 -18.37
N ALA A 337 7.02 2.45 -18.96
CA ALA A 337 7.05 2.63 -20.42
C ALA A 337 8.03 1.66 -21.10
N ALA A 338 9.22 1.47 -20.52
CA ALA A 338 10.23 0.54 -21.00
C ALA A 338 9.76 -0.92 -20.94
N ARG A 339 9.09 -1.31 -19.83
CA ARG A 339 8.64 -2.69 -19.62
C ARG A 339 7.30 -3.04 -20.28
N CYS A 340 6.49 -2.05 -20.62
CA CYS A 340 5.13 -2.23 -21.17
C CYS A 340 5.02 -1.85 -22.66
N GLY A 341 6.10 -2.01 -23.44
CA GLY A 341 6.04 -1.95 -24.90
C GLY A 341 5.77 -0.57 -25.50
N GLY A 342 6.28 0.50 -24.89
CA GLY A 342 6.11 1.85 -25.43
C GLY A 342 4.81 2.53 -24.99
N ALA A 343 4.36 2.22 -23.77
CA ALA A 343 3.25 2.85 -23.06
C ALA A 343 3.50 4.36 -22.76
N ARG A 344 3.99 5.15 -23.72
CA ARG A 344 4.12 6.62 -23.63
C ARG A 344 2.77 7.32 -23.42
N ALA A 345 1.66 6.67 -23.76
CA ALA A 345 0.30 7.18 -23.59
C ALA A 345 -0.30 6.93 -22.19
N TYR A 346 0.48 6.46 -21.22
CA TYR A 346 -0.07 5.89 -19.98
C TYR A 346 0.29 6.66 -18.71
N TYR A 347 0.89 7.85 -18.83
CA TYR A 347 1.34 8.58 -17.66
C TYR A 347 1.30 10.10 -17.81
N PRO A 348 0.18 10.76 -17.53
CA PRO A 348 0.11 12.20 -17.56
C PRO A 348 0.13 12.82 -16.15
N TYR A 349 0.91 12.22 -15.25
CA TYR A 349 1.58 13.01 -14.21
C TYR A 349 3.02 13.38 -14.61
N GLY A 350 3.34 13.29 -15.90
CA GLY A 350 4.09 14.38 -16.51
C GLY A 350 3.15 15.59 -16.65
N LEU A 351 2.94 16.34 -15.58
CA LEU A 351 2.39 17.69 -15.75
C LEU A 351 3.44 18.51 -16.50
N GLU A 352 3.27 18.68 -17.80
CA GLU A 352 3.70 19.93 -18.40
C GLU A 352 2.86 21.04 -17.77
N TYR A 353 3.33 21.64 -16.67
CA TYR A 353 2.89 23.01 -16.41
C TYR A 353 3.45 23.85 -17.56
N SER A 354 2.54 24.38 -18.39
CA SER A 354 2.77 25.38 -19.45
C SER A 354 4.24 25.79 -19.63
N GLY A 355 4.94 25.16 -20.59
CA GLY A 355 6.34 25.48 -20.88
C GLY A 355 7.28 24.30 -21.16
N GLY A 356 6.77 23.09 -21.42
CA GLY A 356 7.57 21.98 -21.98
C GLY A 356 8.63 21.36 -21.05
N ARG A 357 8.41 21.35 -19.74
CA ARG A 357 9.31 20.71 -18.76
C ARG A 357 8.66 19.46 -18.13
N LYS A 358 9.36 18.31 -18.17
CA LYS A 358 8.99 17.07 -17.47
C LYS A 358 9.02 17.31 -15.95
N LEU A 359 7.95 16.95 -15.23
CA LEU A 359 8.00 16.92 -13.76
C LEU A 359 9.07 15.93 -13.26
N PRO A 360 9.63 16.14 -12.06
CA PRO A 360 10.43 15.12 -11.40
C PRO A 360 9.59 13.88 -11.07
N ALA A 361 10.27 12.74 -10.89
CA ALA A 361 9.64 11.45 -10.69
C ALA A 361 8.63 11.41 -9.53
N ILE A 362 7.49 10.75 -9.72
CA ILE A 362 6.47 10.66 -8.64
C ILE A 362 6.98 9.84 -7.48
N GLU A 363 7.58 8.72 -7.85
CA GLU A 363 8.12 7.72 -6.97
C GLU A 363 9.34 7.15 -7.68
N CYS A 364 10.28 6.65 -6.91
CA CYS A 364 11.42 5.90 -7.40
C CYS A 364 11.51 4.58 -6.64
N VAL A 365 12.15 3.60 -7.25
CA VAL A 365 12.49 2.35 -6.61
C VAL A 365 13.93 2.42 -6.13
N VAL A 366 14.13 2.06 -4.87
CA VAL A 366 15.43 1.76 -4.28
C VAL A 366 15.58 0.24 -4.24
N THR A 367 16.66 -0.25 -4.83
CA THR A 367 17.04 -1.66 -4.75
C THR A 367 18.36 -1.82 -4.05
N ALA A 368 18.52 -2.89 -3.28
CA ALA A 368 19.81 -3.25 -2.70
C ALA A 368 19.93 -4.77 -2.51
N GLU A 369 21.16 -5.23 -2.28
CA GLU A 369 21.48 -6.63 -2.01
C GLU A 369 22.14 -6.78 -0.64
N ARG A 370 21.77 -7.82 0.10
CA ARG A 370 22.37 -8.12 1.40
C ARG A 370 23.83 -8.51 1.23
N ALA A 371 24.70 -7.81 1.95
CA ALA A 371 26.14 -8.00 1.87
C ALA A 371 26.62 -9.36 2.38
#